data_AF-A0A2A2PIH9-F1
#
_entry.id   AF-A0A2A2PIH9-F1
#
_cell.length_a   1.000
_cell.length_b   1.000
_cell.length_c   1.000
_cell.angle_alpha   90.00
_cell.angle_beta   90.00
_cell.angle_gamma   90.00
#
_symmetry.space_group_name_H-M   'P 1'
#
loop_
_entity.id
_entity.type
_entity.pdbx_description
1 polymer ?
#
loop_
_entity_poly.entity_id
_entity_poly.type
_entity_poly.pdbx_seq_one_letter_code
_entity_poly.pdbx_strand_id
1 'polypeptide(L)'
;MMTRYPHVLEPLRLAGGLELRNRLFFASMGVDLADHSGCVTPAMIEFYQGIMEGGCSMAFLCNATVSPQSRLQSTGLGLFEAHQGESLRAMFAMAEQVNTPVGVQLQHYGGQGTTTHTGVAVLTPSGVPCPRVSKLDPDYRVRIMDETDIALVIEQFAHSAWLAWTNGARLVQLQASNGYLLSSFLSPHTNKRTDRYGGSEENRARLLLDVVRAIRERTQGQLIVTIRLGIDDRLGAEGLQYPDIKETVQALCQAGVAALECSMCMGATFGQLIVHSETMDAYLQAGVRAIKSVATVPVGYAGFIDGLDKAEQLLADGVCDWVGMSRALFADNDLINKTLQGRSADIHKCRWDSQCFSDKSNPQLDRVYCCVNPKYLRPALA
;
A
#
# COMPACT_ATOMS: atom_id res chain seq x y z
N MET A 1 2.41 -6.33 -36.66
CA MET A 1 2.99 -5.10 -36.07
C MET A 1 3.40 -5.44 -34.64
N MET A 2 4.64 -5.15 -34.24
CA MET A 2 5.01 -5.21 -32.83
C MET A 2 4.20 -4.15 -32.08
N THR A 3 3.59 -4.52 -30.95
CA THR A 3 2.89 -3.56 -30.09
C THR A 3 3.92 -2.56 -29.57
N ARG A 4 3.52 -1.31 -29.30
CA ARG A 4 4.43 -0.29 -28.72
C ARG A 4 4.85 -0.63 -27.28
N TYR A 5 4.08 -1.48 -26.62
CA TYR A 5 4.18 -1.80 -25.20
C TYR A 5 4.22 -3.32 -24.95
N PRO A 6 5.16 -4.06 -25.54
CA PRO A 6 5.19 -5.53 -25.46
C PRO A 6 5.41 -6.02 -24.03
N HIS A 7 6.22 -5.35 -23.21
CA HIS A 7 6.48 -5.79 -21.84
C HIS A 7 5.34 -5.43 -20.89
N VAL A 8 4.76 -4.23 -21.01
CA VAL A 8 3.60 -3.81 -20.23
C VAL A 8 2.42 -4.75 -20.46
N LEU A 9 2.13 -5.10 -21.72
CA LEU A 9 0.99 -5.93 -22.10
C LEU A 9 1.20 -7.43 -21.90
N GLU A 10 2.39 -7.84 -21.44
CA GLU A 10 2.65 -9.23 -21.12
C GLU A 10 1.87 -9.64 -19.85
N PRO A 11 1.19 -10.80 -19.86
CA PRO A 11 0.54 -11.30 -18.65
C PRO A 11 1.53 -11.59 -17.52
N LEU A 12 1.08 -11.44 -16.27
CA LEU A 12 1.84 -11.84 -15.09
C LEU A 12 1.03 -12.84 -14.27
N ARG A 13 1.62 -14.00 -13.96
CA ARG A 13 1.02 -14.98 -13.06
C ARG A 13 1.62 -14.88 -11.67
N LEU A 14 0.77 -14.67 -10.67
CA LEU A 14 1.16 -14.71 -9.26
C LEU A 14 1.02 -16.13 -8.70
N ALA A 15 1.83 -16.43 -7.68
CA ALA A 15 1.63 -17.64 -6.89
C ALA A 15 0.20 -17.67 -6.31
N GLY A 16 -0.41 -18.86 -6.26
CA GLY A 16 -1.84 -19.02 -5.91
C GLY A 16 -2.80 -18.91 -7.11
N GLY A 17 -2.28 -18.84 -8.35
CA GLY A 17 -3.07 -19.04 -9.56
C GLY A 17 -3.85 -17.80 -10.04
N LEU A 18 -3.50 -16.61 -9.55
CA LEU A 18 -4.04 -15.36 -10.09
C LEU A 18 -3.24 -14.94 -11.33
N GLU A 19 -3.93 -14.79 -12.45
CA GLU A 19 -3.35 -14.34 -13.70
C GLU A 19 -3.79 -12.90 -13.99
N LEU A 20 -2.81 -12.03 -14.20
CA LEU A 20 -3.00 -10.62 -14.51
C LEU A 20 -2.80 -10.42 -16.01
N ARG A 21 -3.75 -9.75 -16.66
CA ARG A 21 -3.76 -9.53 -18.12
C ARG A 21 -2.61 -8.66 -18.65
N ASN A 22 -1.99 -7.88 -17.76
CA ASN A 22 -0.86 -7.00 -18.04
C ASN A 22 -0.10 -6.71 -16.74
N ARG A 23 1.04 -6.03 -16.83
CA ARG A 23 1.94 -5.76 -15.70
C ARG A 23 1.62 -4.46 -14.93
N LEU A 24 0.47 -3.83 -15.16
CA LEU A 24 0.08 -2.56 -14.54
C LEU A 24 -0.96 -2.77 -13.44
N PHE A 25 -0.74 -2.22 -12.25
CA PHE A 25 -1.74 -2.25 -11.19
C PHE A 25 -1.97 -0.87 -10.57
N PHE A 26 -3.17 -0.64 -10.05
CA PHE A 26 -3.45 0.51 -9.20
C PHE A 26 -2.91 0.27 -7.80
N ALA A 27 -1.78 0.91 -7.50
CA ALA A 27 -1.15 0.83 -6.18
C ALA A 27 -1.96 1.65 -5.17
N SER A 28 -2.20 1.07 -4.00
CA SER A 28 -3.02 1.65 -2.92
C SER A 28 -2.64 3.09 -2.59
N MET A 29 -3.66 3.95 -2.53
CA MET A 29 -3.62 5.35 -2.10
C MET A 29 -4.92 5.68 -1.35
N GLY A 30 -4.90 5.85 -0.03
CA GLY A 30 -6.15 6.14 0.68
C GLY A 30 -6.82 7.43 0.19
N VAL A 31 -8.06 7.29 -0.26
CA VAL A 31 -8.92 8.33 -0.84
C VAL A 31 -10.04 8.79 0.09
N ASP A 32 -10.14 8.19 1.28
CA ASP A 32 -11.05 8.55 2.36
C ASP A 32 -12.54 8.53 1.93
N LEU A 33 -12.90 7.52 1.12
CA LEU A 33 -14.26 7.29 0.58
C LEU A 33 -15.07 6.24 1.34
N ALA A 34 -14.55 5.69 2.45
CA ALA A 34 -15.36 4.81 3.30
C ALA A 34 -16.29 5.65 4.18
N ASP A 35 -17.37 5.05 4.66
CA ASP A 35 -18.21 5.73 5.65
C ASP A 35 -17.55 5.74 7.05
N HIS A 36 -18.20 6.38 8.02
CA HIS A 36 -17.70 6.46 9.39
C HIS A 36 -17.66 5.12 10.13
N SER A 37 -18.42 4.11 9.68
CA SER A 37 -18.31 2.74 10.18
C SER A 37 -17.13 1.99 9.58
N GLY A 38 -16.45 2.59 8.59
CA GLY A 38 -15.35 1.97 7.86
C GLY A 38 -15.82 1.02 6.77
N CYS A 39 -17.06 1.15 6.29
CA CYS A 39 -17.60 0.31 5.22
C CYS A 39 -17.40 0.92 3.84
N VAL A 40 -17.39 0.05 2.83
CA VAL A 40 -17.38 0.45 1.41
C VAL A 40 -18.66 1.24 1.09
N THR A 41 -18.50 2.34 0.37
CA THR A 41 -19.61 3.18 -0.11
C THR A 41 -19.78 3.08 -1.63
N PRO A 42 -20.94 3.48 -2.18
CA PRO A 42 -21.12 3.59 -3.63
C PRO A 42 -20.07 4.48 -4.32
N ALA A 43 -19.67 5.58 -3.68
CA ALA A 43 -18.65 6.49 -4.22
C ALA A 43 -17.27 5.82 -4.29
N MET A 44 -16.95 4.96 -3.32
CA MET A 44 -15.74 4.15 -3.37
C MET A 44 -15.80 3.13 -4.52
N ILE A 45 -16.93 2.44 -4.71
CA ILE A 45 -17.11 1.49 -5.82
C ILE A 45 -16.95 2.20 -7.17
N GLU A 46 -17.60 3.35 -7.37
CA GLU A 46 -17.47 4.14 -8.60
C GLU A 46 -16.01 4.53 -8.89
N PHE A 47 -15.26 4.94 -7.86
CA PHE A 47 -13.85 5.28 -7.98
C PHE A 47 -13.03 4.10 -8.51
N TYR A 48 -13.13 2.93 -7.88
CA TYR A 48 -12.37 1.75 -8.30
C TYR A 48 -12.84 1.21 -9.65
N GLN A 49 -14.15 1.24 -9.92
CA GLN A 49 -14.70 0.83 -11.20
C GLN A 49 -14.05 1.60 -12.35
N GLY A 50 -14.00 2.94 -12.25
CA GLY A 50 -13.38 3.77 -13.28
C GLY A 50 -11.90 3.46 -13.49
N ILE A 51 -11.14 3.20 -12.41
CA ILE A 51 -9.72 2.82 -12.48
C ILE A 51 -9.55 1.47 -13.18
N MET A 52 -10.40 0.50 -12.87
CA MET A 52 -10.31 -0.89 -13.33
C MET A 52 -10.74 -1.04 -14.80
N GLU A 53 -11.81 -0.35 -15.20
CA GLU A 53 -12.21 -0.21 -16.61
C GLU A 53 -11.15 0.54 -17.44
N GLY A 54 -10.39 1.41 -16.78
CA GLY A 54 -9.32 2.22 -17.36
C GLY A 54 -8.09 1.47 -17.85
N GLY A 55 -7.99 0.16 -17.59
CA GLY A 55 -7.03 -0.75 -18.23
C GLY A 55 -5.97 -1.39 -17.33
N CYS A 56 -5.93 -1.07 -16.03
CA CYS A 56 -5.02 -1.76 -15.10
C CYS A 56 -5.41 -3.23 -14.94
N SER A 57 -4.47 -4.15 -14.72
CA SER A 57 -4.77 -5.57 -14.55
C SER A 57 -5.26 -5.91 -13.14
N MET A 58 -5.05 -5.02 -12.17
CA MET A 58 -5.43 -5.22 -10.77
C MET A 58 -5.49 -3.88 -10.03
N ALA A 59 -6.29 -3.83 -8.96
CA ALA A 59 -6.28 -2.71 -8.01
C ALA A 59 -6.13 -3.21 -6.56
N PHE A 60 -5.52 -2.39 -5.70
CA PHE A 60 -5.57 -2.59 -4.26
C PHE A 60 -6.49 -1.56 -3.61
N LEU A 61 -7.50 -2.03 -2.87
CA LEU A 61 -8.31 -1.21 -1.99
C LEU A 61 -7.44 -0.63 -0.89
N CYS A 62 -7.65 0.64 -0.62
CA CYS A 62 -6.74 1.40 0.21
C CYS A 62 -6.85 1.13 1.69
N ASN A 63 -5.69 1.20 2.36
CA ASN A 63 -5.43 1.29 3.80
C ASN A 63 -6.55 0.84 4.75
N ALA A 64 -7.05 -0.39 4.56
CA ALA A 64 -8.05 -1.03 5.40
C ALA A 64 -7.43 -1.28 6.78
N THR A 65 -7.92 -0.57 7.80
CA THR A 65 -7.38 -0.76 9.14
C THR A 65 -7.79 -2.11 9.71
N VAL A 66 -6.83 -2.80 10.31
CA VAL A 66 -7.05 -4.09 10.98
C VAL A 66 -7.50 -3.94 12.44
N SER A 67 -7.56 -2.70 12.95
CA SER A 67 -7.85 -2.45 14.36
C SER A 67 -8.72 -1.21 14.56
N PRO A 68 -9.74 -1.27 15.44
CA PRO A 68 -10.49 -0.06 15.83
C PRO A 68 -9.60 0.95 16.58
N GLN A 69 -8.50 0.49 17.17
CA GLN A 69 -7.53 1.30 17.91
C GLN A 69 -6.44 1.91 17.01
N SER A 70 -6.54 1.71 15.69
CA SER A 70 -5.58 2.22 14.72
C SER A 70 -6.29 2.95 13.58
N ARG A 71 -6.33 4.28 13.64
CA ARG A 71 -6.96 5.11 12.60
C ARG A 71 -6.09 6.31 12.29
N LEU A 72 -6.17 6.80 11.05
CA LEU A 72 -5.70 8.13 10.67
C LEU A 72 -6.86 9.07 10.35
N GLN A 73 -7.95 8.53 9.79
CA GLN A 73 -9.15 9.26 9.41
C GLN A 73 -10.40 8.53 9.87
N SER A 74 -11.50 9.26 10.08
CA SER A 74 -12.79 8.69 10.42
C SER A 74 -13.45 7.98 9.22
N THR A 75 -13.14 8.40 7.99
CA THR A 75 -13.64 7.85 6.71
C THR A 75 -12.63 6.92 6.01
N GLY A 76 -11.70 6.36 6.78
CA GLY A 76 -10.81 5.28 6.32
C GLY A 76 -11.52 3.93 6.35
N LEU A 77 -11.22 3.07 5.37
CA LEU A 77 -11.74 1.70 5.33
C LEU A 77 -11.35 0.93 6.61
N GLY A 78 -12.29 0.21 7.20
CA GLY A 78 -12.08 -0.68 8.33
C GLY A 78 -12.24 -2.13 7.90
N LEU A 79 -11.54 -3.05 8.57
CA LEU A 79 -11.72 -4.48 8.37
C LEU A 79 -11.43 -5.26 9.66
N PHE A 80 -12.12 -4.92 10.74
CA PHE A 80 -11.99 -5.54 12.05
C PHE A 80 -13.35 -6.02 12.62
N GLU A 81 -14.46 -5.72 11.93
CA GLU A 81 -15.79 -6.22 12.25
C GLU A 81 -16.43 -6.96 11.06
N ALA A 82 -17.35 -7.87 11.36
CA ALA A 82 -18.04 -8.68 10.35
C ALA A 82 -18.77 -7.83 9.30
N HIS A 83 -19.49 -6.78 9.73
CA HIS A 83 -20.26 -5.91 8.83
C HIS A 83 -19.36 -5.15 7.83
N GLN A 84 -18.12 -4.83 8.22
CA GLN A 84 -17.13 -4.22 7.33
C GLN A 84 -16.67 -5.22 6.26
N GLY A 85 -16.43 -6.48 6.64
CA GLY A 85 -16.13 -7.56 5.69
C GLY A 85 -17.27 -7.80 4.71
N GLU A 86 -18.52 -7.81 5.18
CA GLU A 86 -19.71 -7.95 4.34
C GLU A 86 -19.84 -6.81 3.32
N SER A 87 -19.49 -5.57 3.71
CA SER A 87 -19.52 -4.41 2.81
C SER A 87 -18.59 -4.57 1.59
N LEU A 88 -17.52 -5.36 1.69
CA LEU A 88 -16.60 -5.63 0.58
C LEU A 88 -17.23 -6.42 -0.56
N ARG A 89 -18.31 -7.18 -0.31
CA ARG A 89 -18.96 -8.03 -1.33
C ARG A 89 -19.40 -7.22 -2.56
N ALA A 90 -19.91 -6.01 -2.35
CA ALA A 90 -20.33 -5.14 -3.44
C ALA A 90 -19.13 -4.71 -4.31
N MET A 91 -17.97 -4.45 -3.70
CA MET A 91 -16.74 -4.14 -4.42
C MET A 91 -16.23 -5.35 -5.22
N PHE A 92 -16.24 -6.55 -4.64
CA PHE A 92 -15.82 -7.77 -5.35
C PHE A 92 -16.78 -8.16 -6.48
N ALA A 93 -18.08 -7.96 -6.29
CA ALA A 93 -19.07 -8.16 -7.35
C ALA A 93 -18.84 -7.21 -8.53
N MET A 94 -18.55 -5.93 -8.27
CA MET A 94 -18.16 -4.98 -9.32
C MET A 94 -16.85 -5.42 -10.02
N ALA A 95 -15.85 -5.82 -9.25
CA ALA A 95 -14.57 -6.28 -9.77
C ALA A 95 -14.71 -7.49 -10.73
N GLU A 96 -15.60 -8.42 -10.40
CA GLU A 96 -15.96 -9.55 -11.25
C GLU A 96 -16.65 -9.09 -12.54
N GLN A 97 -17.60 -8.15 -12.46
CA GLN A 97 -18.28 -7.59 -13.63
C GLN A 97 -17.32 -6.91 -14.63
N VAL A 98 -16.31 -6.20 -14.14
CA VAL A 98 -15.29 -5.54 -14.98
C VAL A 98 -14.06 -6.43 -15.26
N ASN A 99 -14.14 -7.71 -14.89
CA ASN A 99 -13.09 -8.73 -15.09
C ASN A 99 -11.69 -8.23 -14.70
N THR A 100 -11.58 -7.58 -13.55
CA THR A 100 -10.33 -7.04 -13.04
C THR A 100 -10.22 -7.39 -11.55
N PRO A 101 -9.22 -8.17 -11.13
CA PRO A 101 -9.04 -8.49 -9.72
C PRO A 101 -8.84 -7.25 -8.84
N VAL A 102 -9.40 -7.30 -7.64
CA VAL A 102 -9.16 -6.29 -6.61
C VAL A 102 -8.75 -6.98 -5.30
N GLY A 103 -7.66 -6.52 -4.69
CA GLY A 103 -7.19 -6.97 -3.39
C GLY A 103 -7.42 -5.93 -2.30
N VAL A 104 -7.34 -6.32 -1.04
CA VAL A 104 -7.44 -5.39 0.08
C VAL A 104 -6.07 -5.14 0.70
N GLN A 105 -5.64 -3.88 0.80
CA GLN A 105 -4.42 -3.55 1.54
C GLN A 105 -4.73 -3.42 3.04
N LEU A 106 -4.23 -4.36 3.84
CA LEU A 106 -4.36 -4.40 5.29
C LEU A 106 -3.29 -3.54 5.95
N GLN A 107 -3.69 -2.71 6.90
CA GLN A 107 -2.82 -1.74 7.54
C GLN A 107 -3.09 -1.61 9.04
N HIS A 108 -2.02 -1.41 9.80
CA HIS A 108 -2.08 -0.84 11.15
C HIS A 108 -1.20 0.41 11.17
N TYR A 109 -1.77 1.56 11.53
CA TYR A 109 -1.09 2.85 11.41
C TYR A 109 0.10 3.02 12.36
N GLY A 110 0.12 2.27 13.47
CA GLY A 110 1.18 2.34 14.46
C GLY A 110 1.41 3.78 14.93
N GLY A 111 2.67 4.20 15.06
CA GLY A 111 3.03 5.57 15.41
C GLY A 111 2.48 6.65 14.47
N GLN A 112 2.01 6.31 13.27
CA GLN A 112 1.38 7.26 12.34
C GLN A 112 -0.15 7.29 12.41
N GLY A 113 -0.76 6.60 13.37
CA GLY A 113 -2.17 6.76 13.70
C GLY A 113 -2.38 8.00 14.56
N THR A 114 -3.65 8.35 14.80
CA THR A 114 -4.04 9.44 15.68
C THR A 114 -4.81 8.94 16.91
N THR A 115 -4.59 9.61 18.04
CA THR A 115 -5.36 9.46 19.26
C THR A 115 -6.70 10.20 19.17
N THR A 116 -6.80 11.28 18.39
CA THR A 116 -8.05 12.04 18.19
C THR A 116 -9.23 11.16 17.75
N HIS A 117 -9.01 10.19 16.86
CA HIS A 117 -10.09 9.31 16.36
C HIS A 117 -10.32 8.05 17.19
N THR A 118 -9.40 7.68 18.07
CA THR A 118 -9.41 6.36 18.74
C THR A 118 -9.51 6.47 20.26
N GLY A 119 -9.17 7.63 20.83
CA GLY A 119 -9.13 7.87 22.27
C GLY A 119 -8.02 7.10 23.00
N VAL A 120 -7.19 6.32 22.28
CA VAL A 120 -6.16 5.45 22.86
C VAL A 120 -4.76 5.82 22.35
N ALA A 121 -3.75 5.41 23.13
CA ALA A 121 -2.36 5.61 22.74
C ALA A 121 -2.00 4.72 21.55
N VAL A 122 -1.28 5.28 20.57
CA VAL A 122 -0.84 4.53 19.40
C VAL A 122 0.28 3.55 19.77
N LEU A 123 0.25 2.38 19.13
CA LEU A 123 1.23 1.32 19.36
C LEU A 123 2.49 1.53 18.55
N THR A 124 3.64 1.34 19.20
CA THR A 124 4.98 1.39 18.57
C THR A 124 5.89 0.33 19.17
N PRO A 125 6.93 -0.14 18.44
CA PRO A 125 7.86 -1.13 18.96
C PRO A 125 8.69 -0.62 20.14
N SER A 126 9.00 0.68 20.20
CA SER A 126 9.96 1.23 21.18
C SER A 126 9.64 2.65 21.68
N GLY A 127 8.41 3.13 21.50
CA GLY A 127 7.99 4.42 22.05
C GLY A 127 8.43 5.63 21.23
N VAL A 128 9.03 5.41 20.05
CA VAL A 128 9.47 6.48 19.15
C VAL A 128 8.24 7.16 18.51
N PRO A 129 7.96 8.45 18.82
CA PRO A 129 6.80 9.15 18.29
C PRO A 129 6.98 9.50 16.81
N CYS A 130 5.88 9.61 16.06
CA CYS A 130 5.92 10.20 14.72
C CYS A 130 5.89 11.74 14.81
N PRO A 131 6.96 12.47 14.40
CA PRO A 131 7.01 13.92 14.55
C PRO A 131 5.90 14.67 13.81
N ARG A 132 5.44 14.13 12.67
CA ARG A 132 4.34 14.71 11.89
C ARG A 132 3.03 14.66 12.68
N VAL A 133 2.71 13.51 13.26
CA VAL A 133 1.45 13.34 14.01
C VAL A 133 1.50 14.13 15.32
N SER A 134 2.64 14.14 16.03
CA SER A 134 2.78 14.94 17.26
C SER A 134 2.51 16.43 17.08
N LYS A 135 2.64 16.97 15.85
CA LYS A 135 2.29 18.36 15.52
C LYS A 135 0.81 18.56 15.20
N LEU A 136 0.14 17.53 14.70
CA LEU A 136 -1.23 17.60 14.18
C LEU A 136 -2.27 17.14 15.21
N ASP A 137 -1.88 16.29 16.15
CA ASP A 137 -2.74 15.70 17.17
C ASP A 137 -2.28 16.15 18.57
N PRO A 138 -2.96 17.13 19.19
CA PRO A 138 -2.57 17.69 20.49
C PRO A 138 -2.54 16.66 21.63
N ASP A 139 -3.36 15.61 21.52
CA ASP A 139 -3.50 14.53 22.52
C ASP A 139 -2.71 13.27 22.11
N TYR A 140 -1.75 13.42 21.20
CA TYR A 140 -0.97 12.31 20.68
C TYR A 140 -0.20 11.58 21.78
N ARG A 141 -0.61 10.34 22.04
CA ARG A 141 0.00 9.46 23.05
C ARG A 141 0.58 8.22 22.39
N VAL A 142 1.76 7.82 22.83
CA VAL A 142 2.47 6.64 22.30
C VAL A 142 2.64 5.62 23.42
N ARG A 143 2.44 4.34 23.10
CA ARG A 143 2.70 3.22 23.99
C ARG A 143 3.66 2.22 23.34
N ILE A 144 4.58 1.69 24.14
CA ILE A 144 5.48 0.60 23.76
C ILE A 144 4.67 -0.69 23.79
N MET A 145 4.75 -1.48 22.73
CA MET A 145 4.11 -2.79 22.65
C MET A 145 4.83 -3.80 23.56
N ASP A 146 4.08 -4.55 24.35
CA ASP A 146 4.55 -5.79 24.97
C ASP A 146 4.28 -7.01 24.07
N GLU A 147 4.61 -8.22 24.53
CA GLU A 147 4.34 -9.44 23.74
C GLU A 147 2.84 -9.72 23.56
N THR A 148 1.99 -9.29 24.49
CA THR A 148 0.52 -9.44 24.37
C THR A 148 -0.02 -8.53 23.28
N ASP A 149 0.49 -7.30 23.19
CA ASP A 149 0.16 -6.36 22.12
C ASP A 149 0.59 -6.90 20.75
N ILE A 150 1.79 -7.49 20.68
CA ILE A 150 2.31 -8.11 19.46
C ILE A 150 1.42 -9.28 19.03
N ALA A 151 1.05 -10.17 19.96
CA ALA A 151 0.15 -11.28 19.69
C ALA A 151 -1.24 -10.81 19.23
N LEU A 152 -1.78 -9.75 19.85
CA LEU A 152 -3.03 -9.13 19.44
C LEU A 152 -2.97 -8.57 18.02
N VAL A 153 -1.89 -7.88 17.66
CA VAL A 153 -1.71 -7.35 16.30
C VAL A 153 -1.61 -8.48 15.27
N ILE A 154 -0.91 -9.57 15.59
CA ILE A 154 -0.85 -10.76 14.71
C ILE A 154 -2.26 -11.31 14.48
N GLU A 155 -3.05 -11.46 15.54
CA GLU A 155 -4.45 -11.88 15.43
C GLU A 155 -5.21 -10.91 14.51
N GLN A 156 -5.15 -9.60 14.78
CA GLN A 156 -5.90 -8.58 14.06
C GLN A 156 -5.68 -8.67 12.55
N PHE A 157 -4.42 -8.77 12.10
CA PHE A 157 -4.12 -8.98 10.68
C PHE A 157 -4.70 -10.29 10.14
N ALA A 158 -4.58 -11.38 10.90
CA ALA A 158 -5.16 -12.67 10.50
C ALA A 158 -6.70 -12.60 10.41
N HIS A 159 -7.36 -11.95 11.37
CA HIS A 159 -8.81 -11.79 11.39
C HIS A 159 -9.29 -10.93 10.22
N SER A 160 -8.64 -9.80 9.95
CA SER A 160 -8.95 -8.95 8.80
C SER A 160 -8.78 -9.70 7.48
N ALA A 161 -7.71 -10.48 7.34
CA ALA A 161 -7.49 -11.30 6.15
C ALA A 161 -8.56 -12.39 5.99
N TRP A 162 -9.00 -12.99 7.11
CA TRP A 162 -10.10 -13.95 7.12
C TRP A 162 -11.43 -13.30 6.74
N LEU A 163 -11.72 -12.09 7.23
CA LEU A 163 -12.90 -11.30 6.83
C LEU A 163 -12.87 -10.98 5.33
N ALA A 164 -11.73 -10.55 4.80
CA ALA A 164 -11.57 -10.33 3.36
C ALA A 164 -11.86 -11.61 2.56
N TRP A 165 -11.19 -12.72 2.93
CA TRP A 165 -11.27 -13.99 2.23
C TRP A 165 -12.70 -14.56 2.22
N THR A 166 -13.35 -14.63 3.38
CA THR A 166 -14.71 -15.18 3.52
C THR A 166 -15.78 -14.34 2.82
N ASN A 167 -15.46 -13.09 2.47
CA ASN A 167 -16.34 -12.20 1.71
C ASN A 167 -15.93 -12.06 0.23
N GLY A 168 -15.00 -12.87 -0.27
CA GLY A 168 -14.71 -12.99 -1.70
C GLY A 168 -13.34 -12.47 -2.15
N ALA A 169 -12.50 -11.97 -1.24
CA ALA A 169 -11.15 -11.55 -1.60
C ALA A 169 -10.31 -12.75 -2.03
N ARG A 170 -9.70 -12.65 -3.22
CA ARG A 170 -8.69 -13.62 -3.69
C ARG A 170 -7.29 -13.31 -3.17
N LEU A 171 -7.05 -12.05 -2.82
CA LEU A 171 -5.73 -11.58 -2.41
C LEU A 171 -5.81 -10.42 -1.40
N VAL A 172 -4.80 -10.33 -0.56
CA VAL A 172 -4.55 -9.19 0.34
C VAL A 172 -3.13 -8.68 0.16
N GLN A 173 -2.91 -7.42 0.49
CA GLN A 173 -1.59 -6.82 0.57
C GLN A 173 -1.31 -6.35 1.99
N LEU A 174 -0.18 -6.73 2.56
CA LEU A 174 0.25 -6.20 3.85
C LEU A 174 1.00 -4.88 3.65
N GLN A 175 0.54 -3.81 4.30
CA GLN A 175 1.26 -2.55 4.33
C GLN A 175 2.43 -2.64 5.32
N ALA A 176 3.60 -3.00 4.82
CA ALA A 176 4.86 -3.10 5.57
C ALA A 176 5.89 -2.07 5.10
N SER A 177 5.43 -0.86 4.78
CA SER A 177 6.25 0.26 4.31
C SER A 177 5.78 1.60 4.90
N ASN A 178 6.54 2.66 4.62
CA ASN A 178 6.19 4.04 4.90
C ASN A 178 6.09 4.43 6.38
N GLY A 179 6.65 3.62 7.28
CA GLY A 179 6.71 3.90 8.72
C GLY A 179 5.39 3.61 9.46
N TYR A 180 4.50 2.80 8.86
CA TYR A 180 3.38 2.19 9.58
C TYR A 180 3.87 1.02 10.44
N LEU A 181 2.96 0.37 11.18
CA LEU A 181 3.36 -0.54 12.27
C LEU A 181 4.30 -1.66 11.81
N LEU A 182 3.97 -2.38 10.72
CA LEU A 182 4.82 -3.49 10.28
C LEU A 182 6.21 -3.01 9.86
N SER A 183 6.31 -1.89 9.11
CA SER A 183 7.62 -1.32 8.77
C SER A 183 8.38 -0.71 9.94
N SER A 184 7.70 -0.26 11.00
CA SER A 184 8.40 0.29 12.16
C SER A 184 9.12 -0.79 12.96
N PHE A 185 8.68 -2.04 12.90
CA PHE A 185 9.46 -3.16 13.42
C PHE A 185 10.70 -3.45 12.56
N LEU A 186 10.63 -3.29 11.24
CA LEU A 186 11.76 -3.52 10.33
C LEU A 186 12.89 -2.49 10.50
N SER A 187 12.51 -1.25 10.83
CA SER A 187 13.42 -0.11 10.89
C SER A 187 14.22 -0.05 12.19
N PRO A 188 15.58 0.00 12.14
CA PRO A 188 16.39 0.23 13.34
C PRO A 188 16.18 1.63 13.93
N HIS A 189 15.63 2.59 13.18
CA HIS A 189 15.30 3.92 13.70
C HIS A 189 14.17 3.85 14.74
N THR A 190 13.14 3.06 14.45
CA THR A 190 11.92 2.99 15.26
C THR A 190 11.88 1.79 16.20
N ASN A 191 12.55 0.69 15.85
CA ASN A 191 12.68 -0.49 16.67
C ASN A 191 14.04 -0.54 17.39
N LYS A 192 14.02 -0.20 18.68
CA LYS A 192 15.14 -0.25 19.62
C LYS A 192 15.03 -1.40 20.61
N ARG A 193 14.19 -2.40 20.32
CA ARG A 193 13.98 -3.55 21.22
C ARG A 193 15.23 -4.41 21.31
N THR A 194 15.41 -5.04 22.45
CA THR A 194 16.50 -6.00 22.74
C THR A 194 16.00 -7.43 22.91
N ASP A 195 14.69 -7.65 22.73
CA ASP A 195 14.06 -8.97 22.77
C ASP A 195 14.05 -9.62 21.37
N ARG A 196 13.29 -10.73 21.24
CA ARG A 196 13.16 -11.49 19.98
C ARG A 196 12.52 -10.73 18.81
N TYR A 197 12.03 -9.51 19.02
CA TYR A 197 11.45 -8.65 17.99
C TYR A 197 12.35 -7.46 17.63
N GLY A 198 13.58 -7.35 18.15
CA GLY A 198 14.53 -6.30 17.77
C GLY A 198 15.99 -6.76 17.73
N GLY A 199 16.89 -5.81 17.48
CA GLY A 199 18.31 -6.10 17.27
C GLY A 199 18.59 -6.55 15.84
N SER A 200 18.76 -7.87 15.62
CA SER A 200 19.12 -8.42 14.30
C SER A 200 18.04 -8.19 13.24
N GLU A 201 18.43 -8.28 11.96
CA GLU A 201 17.49 -8.24 10.83
C GLU A 201 16.36 -9.28 11.01
N GLU A 202 16.71 -10.53 11.30
CA GLU A 202 15.75 -11.63 11.53
C GLU A 202 14.71 -11.26 12.61
N ASN A 203 15.16 -10.73 13.75
CA ASN A 203 14.26 -10.37 14.84
C ASN A 203 13.35 -9.21 14.47
N ARG A 204 13.87 -8.19 13.77
CA ARG A 204 13.07 -7.06 13.28
C ARG A 204 12.01 -7.51 12.26
N ALA A 205 12.31 -8.53 11.45
CA ALA A 205 11.37 -9.13 10.51
C ALA A 205 10.32 -10.05 11.14
N ARG A 206 10.52 -10.47 12.40
CA ARG A 206 9.73 -11.53 13.05
C ARG A 206 8.23 -11.24 13.08
N LEU A 207 7.81 -10.02 13.47
CA LEU A 207 6.39 -9.66 13.47
C LEU A 207 5.75 -9.81 12.08
N LEU A 208 6.41 -9.34 11.03
CA LEU A 208 5.89 -9.42 9.67
C LEU A 208 5.74 -10.88 9.22
N LEU A 209 6.76 -11.71 9.52
CA LEU A 209 6.73 -13.13 9.21
C LEU A 209 5.63 -13.87 9.99
N ASP A 210 5.44 -13.55 11.27
CA ASP A 210 4.41 -14.15 12.10
C ASP A 210 2.99 -13.76 11.61
N VAL A 211 2.80 -12.52 11.16
CA VAL A 211 1.56 -12.08 10.48
C VAL A 211 1.31 -12.88 9.21
N VAL A 212 2.31 -13.06 8.34
CA VAL A 212 2.18 -13.86 7.11
C VAL A 212 1.78 -15.29 7.45
N ARG A 213 2.43 -15.93 8.43
CA ARG A 213 2.10 -17.30 8.87
C ARG A 213 0.67 -17.38 9.41
N ALA A 214 0.27 -16.48 10.30
CA ALA A 214 -1.06 -16.47 10.90
C ALA A 214 -2.18 -16.29 9.86
N ILE A 215 -1.97 -15.43 8.85
CA ILE A 215 -2.92 -15.27 7.74
C ILE A 215 -3.03 -16.58 6.93
N ARG A 216 -1.89 -17.19 6.59
CA ARG A 216 -1.87 -18.44 5.81
C ARG A 216 -2.55 -19.56 6.57
N GLU A 217 -2.29 -19.72 7.86
CA GLU A 217 -2.94 -20.72 8.72
C GLU A 217 -4.46 -20.49 8.76
N ARG A 218 -4.90 -19.27 9.04
CA ARG A 218 -6.33 -18.95 9.18
C ARG A 218 -7.12 -19.06 7.88
N THR A 219 -6.46 -18.91 6.75
CA THR A 219 -7.05 -19.01 5.41
C THR A 219 -6.70 -20.32 4.70
N GLN A 220 -6.11 -21.28 5.42
CA GLN A 220 -5.72 -22.59 4.90
C GLN A 220 -4.83 -22.51 3.64
N GLY A 221 -4.01 -21.46 3.55
CA GLY A 221 -3.15 -21.18 2.40
C GLY A 221 -3.87 -20.79 1.11
N GLN A 222 -5.18 -20.56 1.14
CA GLN A 222 -5.99 -20.24 -0.05
C GLN A 222 -5.93 -18.75 -0.41
N LEU A 223 -5.76 -17.87 0.57
CA LEU A 223 -5.68 -16.43 0.34
C LEU A 223 -4.28 -16.06 -0.15
N ILE A 224 -4.19 -15.37 -1.30
CA ILE A 224 -2.93 -14.86 -1.84
C ILE A 224 -2.47 -13.69 -0.98
N VAL A 225 -1.24 -13.76 -0.46
CA VAL A 225 -0.64 -12.68 0.34
C VAL A 225 0.45 -11.99 -0.47
N THR A 226 0.31 -10.68 -0.67
CA THR A 226 1.36 -9.80 -1.22
C THR A 226 1.81 -8.81 -0.15
N ILE A 227 2.96 -8.17 -0.34
CA ILE A 227 3.47 -7.20 0.66
C ILE A 227 3.92 -5.93 -0.04
N ARG A 228 3.46 -4.78 0.47
CA ARG A 228 4.09 -3.50 0.18
C ARG A 228 5.24 -3.26 1.15
N LEU A 229 6.46 -3.61 0.74
CA LEU A 229 7.64 -3.68 1.59
C LEU A 229 8.41 -2.35 1.59
N GLY A 230 8.74 -1.87 2.78
CA GLY A 230 9.62 -0.72 2.98
C GLY A 230 11.05 -1.17 2.77
N ILE A 231 11.76 -0.57 1.82
CA ILE A 231 13.12 -1.00 1.45
C ILE A 231 14.18 0.01 1.85
N ASP A 232 13.79 1.25 2.16
CA ASP A 232 14.71 2.29 2.64
C ASP A 232 13.93 3.38 3.39
N ASP A 233 14.31 3.70 4.62
CA ASP A 233 13.67 4.74 5.43
C ASP A 233 14.05 6.16 5.00
N ARG A 234 15.11 6.30 4.20
CA ARG A 234 15.71 7.57 3.76
C ARG A 234 16.24 8.44 4.91
N LEU A 235 16.70 7.79 5.97
CA LEU A 235 17.35 8.39 7.14
C LEU A 235 18.89 8.18 7.17
N GLY A 236 19.47 7.62 6.10
CA GLY A 236 20.88 7.23 6.09
C GLY A 236 21.15 6.08 7.06
N ALA A 237 22.30 6.11 7.74
CA ALA A 237 22.74 5.03 8.63
C ALA A 237 21.83 4.80 9.86
N GLU A 238 20.97 5.76 10.20
CA GLU A 238 20.04 5.64 11.33
C GLU A 238 18.77 4.84 11.00
N GLY A 239 18.49 4.60 9.71
CA GLY A 239 17.28 3.93 9.23
C GLY A 239 17.57 2.62 8.52
N LEU A 240 16.49 1.97 8.08
CA LEU A 240 16.57 0.79 7.22
C LEU A 240 17.13 1.18 5.85
N GLN A 241 18.03 0.37 5.31
CA GLN A 241 18.52 0.49 3.94
C GLN A 241 18.34 -0.85 3.21
N TYR A 242 18.18 -0.81 1.89
CA TYR A 242 17.89 -2.02 1.09
C TYR A 242 19.01 -3.09 1.13
N PRO A 243 20.30 -2.79 1.41
CA PRO A 243 21.28 -3.85 1.65
C PRO A 243 21.02 -4.66 2.93
N ASP A 244 20.31 -4.08 3.91
CA ASP A 244 20.10 -4.63 5.26
C ASP A 244 18.77 -5.40 5.41
N ILE A 245 18.09 -5.70 4.29
CA ILE A 245 16.80 -6.41 4.29
C ILE A 245 16.80 -7.68 3.43
N LYS A 246 17.99 -8.15 3.04
CA LYS A 246 18.14 -9.33 2.17
C LYS A 246 17.54 -10.59 2.79
N GLU A 247 17.89 -10.90 4.04
CA GLU A 247 17.44 -12.11 4.71
C GLU A 247 15.92 -12.08 4.91
N THR A 248 15.39 -10.91 5.21
CA THR A 248 13.95 -10.63 5.31
C THR A 248 13.25 -10.92 3.99
N VAL A 249 13.75 -10.41 2.86
CA VAL A 249 13.15 -10.66 1.54
C VAL A 249 13.13 -12.16 1.23
N GLN A 250 14.23 -12.87 1.51
CA GLN A 250 14.32 -14.31 1.31
C GLN A 250 13.36 -15.08 2.22
N ALA A 251 13.27 -14.71 3.49
CA ALA A 251 12.34 -15.31 4.45
C ALA A 251 10.86 -15.09 4.05
N LEU A 252 10.52 -13.90 3.53
CA LEU A 252 9.18 -13.60 3.02
C LEU A 252 8.84 -14.46 1.80
N CYS A 253 9.78 -14.65 0.88
CA CYS A 253 9.60 -15.54 -0.27
C CYS A 253 9.36 -16.99 0.20
N GLN A 254 10.17 -17.48 1.14
CA GLN A 254 10.04 -18.83 1.70
C GLN A 254 8.72 -19.02 2.48
N ALA A 255 8.22 -17.95 3.12
CA ALA A 255 6.92 -17.97 3.80
C ALA A 255 5.72 -18.03 2.84
N GLY A 256 5.95 -17.97 1.52
CA GLY A 256 4.90 -18.12 0.51
C GLY A 256 4.15 -16.83 0.18
N VAL A 257 4.80 -15.66 0.34
CA VAL A 257 4.32 -14.39 -0.23
C VAL A 257 4.33 -14.50 -1.76
N ALA A 258 3.29 -14.00 -2.42
CA ALA A 258 3.11 -14.16 -3.86
C ALA A 258 3.79 -13.08 -4.71
N ALA A 259 3.99 -11.88 -4.15
CA ALA A 259 4.67 -10.77 -4.80
C ALA A 259 5.05 -9.67 -3.80
N LEU A 260 6.02 -8.84 -4.17
CA LEU A 260 6.46 -7.66 -3.42
C LEU A 260 6.19 -6.38 -4.22
N GLU A 261 5.65 -5.36 -3.55
CA GLU A 261 5.64 -3.97 -4.01
C GLU A 261 6.61 -3.17 -3.14
N CYS A 262 7.74 -2.74 -3.70
CA CYS A 262 8.71 -1.92 -2.98
C CYS A 262 8.19 -0.49 -2.80
N SER A 263 8.50 0.08 -1.63
CA SER A 263 8.25 1.47 -1.29
C SER A 263 9.40 1.98 -0.41
N MET A 264 9.61 3.29 -0.39
CA MET A 264 10.67 3.94 0.38
C MET A 264 10.10 5.05 1.26
N CYS A 265 10.97 5.63 2.07
CA CYS A 265 10.68 6.67 3.05
C CYS A 265 9.80 6.15 4.20
N MET A 266 9.71 7.00 5.23
CA MET A 266 8.78 6.90 6.34
C MET A 266 8.15 8.27 6.60
N GLY A 267 7.24 8.39 7.57
CA GLY A 267 6.52 9.65 7.82
C GLY A 267 7.40 10.92 7.88
N ALA A 268 8.62 10.83 8.41
CA ALA A 268 9.57 11.96 8.50
C ALA A 268 10.24 12.31 7.15
N THR A 269 10.41 11.34 6.26
CA THR A 269 11.15 11.47 4.99
C THR A 269 10.24 11.42 3.77
N PHE A 270 8.93 11.19 3.98
CA PHE A 270 7.95 10.95 2.92
C PHE A 270 7.85 12.09 1.90
N GLY A 271 8.20 13.33 2.28
CA GLY A 271 8.32 14.46 1.35
C GLY A 271 9.24 14.19 0.15
N GLN A 272 10.25 13.32 0.30
CA GLN A 272 11.13 12.90 -0.79
C GLN A 272 10.42 12.02 -1.83
N LEU A 273 9.39 11.26 -1.45
CA LEU A 273 8.59 10.42 -2.35
C LEU A 273 7.38 11.17 -2.95
N ILE A 274 7.16 12.40 -2.50
CA ILE A 274 6.07 13.26 -2.96
C ILE A 274 6.49 14.04 -4.21
N VAL A 275 7.68 14.66 -4.17
CA VAL A 275 8.23 15.50 -5.22
C VAL A 275 9.13 14.67 -6.15
N HIS A 276 8.81 14.66 -7.44
CA HIS A 276 9.61 13.94 -8.43
C HIS A 276 10.96 14.64 -8.65
N SER A 277 12.03 13.85 -8.63
CA SER A 277 13.36 14.25 -9.14
C SER A 277 14.03 13.03 -9.76
N GLU A 278 14.83 13.25 -10.79
CA GLU A 278 15.58 12.18 -11.46
C GLU A 278 16.49 11.42 -10.49
N THR A 279 17.13 12.13 -9.56
CA THR A 279 17.97 11.54 -8.52
C THR A 279 17.19 10.59 -7.62
N MET A 280 16.00 10.98 -7.17
CA MET A 280 15.17 10.13 -6.31
C MET A 280 14.59 8.94 -7.08
N ASP A 281 14.22 9.15 -8.36
CA ASP A 281 13.74 8.09 -9.23
C ASP A 281 14.82 7.02 -9.47
N ALA A 282 16.05 7.44 -9.80
CA ALA A 282 17.18 6.53 -9.96
C ALA A 282 17.52 5.78 -8.65
N TYR A 283 17.47 6.46 -7.50
CA TYR A 283 17.69 5.83 -6.19
C TYR A 283 16.65 4.76 -5.89
N LEU A 284 15.37 5.06 -6.14
CA LEU A 284 14.27 4.11 -5.97
C LEU A 284 14.48 2.88 -6.86
N GLN A 285 14.78 3.08 -8.15
CA GLN A 285 15.03 1.99 -9.09
C GLN A 285 16.22 1.12 -8.69
N ALA A 286 17.31 1.70 -8.18
CA ALA A 286 18.46 0.96 -7.68
C ALA A 286 18.08 0.05 -6.49
N GLY A 287 17.30 0.58 -5.53
CA GLY A 287 16.78 -0.21 -4.42
C GLY A 287 15.86 -1.35 -4.90
N VAL A 288 14.95 -1.08 -5.84
CA VAL A 288 14.06 -2.12 -6.41
C VAL A 288 14.86 -3.24 -7.08
N ARG A 289 15.91 -2.89 -7.85
CA ARG A 289 16.82 -3.90 -8.45
C ARG A 289 17.53 -4.73 -7.39
N ALA A 290 17.99 -4.12 -6.31
CA ALA A 290 18.64 -4.83 -5.21
C ALA A 290 17.68 -5.87 -4.60
N ILE A 291 16.43 -5.48 -4.34
CA ILE A 291 15.40 -6.39 -3.81
C ILE A 291 15.07 -7.50 -4.81
N LYS A 292 14.87 -7.15 -6.09
CA LYS A 292 14.62 -8.13 -7.16
C LYS A 292 15.74 -9.15 -7.31
N SER A 293 16.99 -8.76 -7.08
CA SER A 293 18.15 -9.67 -7.19
C SER A 293 18.17 -10.81 -6.16
N VAL A 294 17.43 -10.67 -5.06
CA VAL A 294 17.39 -11.67 -3.96
C VAL A 294 16.00 -12.28 -3.76
N ALA A 295 14.97 -11.73 -4.40
CA ALA A 295 13.61 -12.24 -4.36
C ALA A 295 13.41 -13.39 -5.38
N THR A 296 12.60 -14.38 -5.03
CA THR A 296 12.19 -15.48 -5.93
C THR A 296 10.75 -15.33 -6.43
N VAL A 297 10.12 -14.19 -6.15
CA VAL A 297 8.75 -13.84 -6.50
C VAL A 297 8.73 -12.51 -7.25
N PRO A 298 7.68 -12.20 -8.04
CA PRO A 298 7.61 -10.93 -8.77
C PRO A 298 7.81 -9.71 -7.86
N VAL A 299 8.70 -8.80 -8.28
CA VAL A 299 9.00 -7.56 -7.56
C VAL A 299 8.56 -6.36 -8.38
N GLY A 300 7.76 -5.51 -7.77
CA GLY A 300 7.21 -4.29 -8.37
C GLY A 300 7.44 -3.11 -7.47
N TYR A 301 7.00 -1.95 -7.91
CA TYR A 301 6.97 -0.75 -7.08
C TYR A 301 6.00 0.26 -7.66
N ALA A 302 5.63 1.24 -6.83
CA ALA A 302 4.97 2.46 -7.25
C ALA A 302 5.82 3.66 -6.84
N GLY A 303 5.93 4.64 -7.72
CA GLY A 303 6.73 5.84 -7.48
C GLY A 303 7.10 6.51 -8.79
N PHE A 304 6.60 7.73 -9.00
CA PHE A 304 6.96 8.57 -10.15
C PHE A 304 6.68 7.97 -11.54
N ILE A 305 5.77 7.00 -11.65
CA ILE A 305 5.31 6.45 -12.93
C ILE A 305 4.11 7.28 -13.39
N ASP A 306 4.27 7.99 -14.51
CA ASP A 306 3.30 8.94 -15.06
C ASP A 306 2.61 8.44 -16.34
N GLY A 307 3.09 7.34 -16.93
CA GLY A 307 2.54 6.79 -18.17
C GLY A 307 3.19 5.46 -18.60
N LEU A 308 2.65 4.89 -19.68
CA LEU A 308 3.10 3.58 -20.20
C LEU A 308 4.52 3.63 -20.76
N ASP A 309 4.98 4.75 -21.32
CA ASP A 309 6.34 4.84 -21.87
C ASP A 309 7.39 4.59 -20.77
N LYS A 310 7.21 5.18 -19.58
CA LYS A 310 8.08 4.90 -18.43
C LYS A 310 7.90 3.48 -17.91
N ALA A 311 6.66 3.00 -17.78
CA ALA A 311 6.39 1.63 -17.33
C ALA A 311 7.05 0.57 -18.23
N GLU A 312 6.95 0.76 -19.54
CA GLU A 312 7.57 -0.10 -20.56
C GLU A 312 9.08 -0.11 -20.43
N GLN A 313 9.70 1.07 -20.33
CA GLN A 313 11.15 1.17 -20.15
C GLN A 313 11.63 0.43 -18.90
N LEU A 314 10.94 0.61 -17.76
CA LEU A 314 11.29 -0.04 -16.50
C LEU A 314 11.21 -1.58 -16.58
N LEU A 315 10.22 -2.10 -17.30
CA LEU A 315 10.03 -3.53 -17.51
C LEU A 315 11.07 -4.08 -18.50
N ALA A 316 11.31 -3.37 -19.61
CA ALA A 316 12.31 -3.73 -20.61
C ALA A 316 13.72 -3.79 -20.01
N ASP A 317 14.06 -2.82 -19.14
CA ASP A 317 15.34 -2.77 -18.44
C ASP A 317 15.43 -3.75 -17.27
N GLY A 318 14.38 -4.53 -17.01
CA GLY A 318 14.31 -5.51 -15.93
C GLY A 318 14.37 -4.91 -14.53
N VAL A 319 14.05 -3.61 -14.35
CA VAL A 319 14.00 -2.97 -13.02
C VAL A 319 13.04 -3.71 -12.10
N CYS A 320 11.88 -4.08 -12.63
CA CYS A 320 10.79 -4.72 -11.91
C CYS A 320 10.03 -5.72 -12.82
N ASP A 321 9.06 -6.42 -12.27
CA ASP A 321 8.20 -7.39 -12.95
C ASP A 321 6.77 -6.90 -13.13
N TRP A 322 6.40 -5.83 -12.42
CA TRP A 322 5.08 -5.20 -12.44
C TRP A 322 5.16 -3.78 -11.87
N VAL A 323 4.29 -2.91 -12.37
CA VAL A 323 4.40 -1.46 -12.20
C VAL A 323 3.11 -0.92 -11.58
N GLY A 324 3.27 -0.29 -10.41
CA GLY A 324 2.17 0.32 -9.66
C GLY A 324 1.99 1.79 -10.02
N MET A 325 0.78 2.18 -10.39
CA MET A 325 0.44 3.58 -10.69
C MET A 325 -0.66 4.05 -9.73
N SER A 326 -0.37 5.04 -8.89
CA SER A 326 -1.36 5.63 -7.99
C SER A 326 -1.84 6.98 -8.51
N ARG A 327 -1.03 8.04 -8.38
CA ARG A 327 -1.41 9.42 -8.74
C ARG A 327 -1.73 9.61 -10.23
N ALA A 328 -1.04 8.88 -11.11
CA ALA A 328 -1.29 8.95 -12.55
C ALA A 328 -2.69 8.42 -12.91
N LEU A 329 -3.07 7.26 -12.37
CA LEU A 329 -4.41 6.69 -12.58
C LEU A 329 -5.48 7.46 -11.81
N PHE A 330 -5.16 8.07 -10.66
CA PHE A 330 -6.08 8.98 -9.99
C PHE A 330 -6.30 10.28 -10.78
N ALA A 331 -5.27 10.78 -11.47
CA ALA A 331 -5.39 11.98 -12.30
C ALA A 331 -6.22 11.71 -13.56
N ASP A 332 -6.08 10.53 -14.15
CA ASP A 332 -6.88 10.09 -15.28
C ASP A 332 -7.09 8.58 -15.23
N ASN A 333 -8.31 8.16 -14.86
CA ASN A 333 -8.61 6.75 -14.72
C ASN A 333 -8.45 6.00 -16.06
N ASP A 334 -8.67 6.66 -17.21
CA ASP A 334 -8.61 6.06 -18.55
C ASP A 334 -7.22 6.20 -19.20
N LEU A 335 -6.19 6.59 -18.44
CA LEU A 335 -4.83 6.84 -18.92
C LEU A 335 -4.26 5.70 -19.77
N ILE A 336 -4.44 4.45 -19.32
CA ILE A 336 -3.86 3.27 -19.98
C ILE A 336 -4.54 3.06 -21.34
N ASN A 337 -5.87 2.99 -21.37
CA ASN A 337 -6.63 2.84 -22.60
C ASN A 337 -6.37 3.99 -23.59
N LYS A 338 -6.39 5.25 -23.13
CA LYS A 338 -6.05 6.43 -23.95
C LYS A 338 -4.69 6.27 -24.61
N THR A 339 -3.68 5.83 -23.85
CA THR A 339 -2.34 5.63 -24.38
C THR A 339 -2.30 4.51 -25.42
N LEU A 340 -2.94 3.37 -25.15
CA LEU A 340 -3.00 2.24 -26.08
C LEU A 340 -3.78 2.58 -27.37
N GLN A 341 -4.74 3.49 -27.31
CA GLN A 341 -5.54 3.97 -28.45
C GLN A 341 -4.87 5.12 -29.22
N GLY A 342 -3.66 5.55 -28.83
CA GLY A 342 -2.97 6.69 -29.47
C GLY A 342 -3.57 8.06 -29.09
N ARG A 343 -4.39 8.13 -28.04
CA ARG A 343 -5.05 9.34 -27.51
C ARG A 343 -4.29 9.95 -26.33
N SER A 344 -2.95 9.87 -26.32
CA SER A 344 -2.15 10.39 -25.20
C SER A 344 -2.28 11.90 -24.98
N ALA A 345 -2.75 12.64 -25.98
CA ALA A 345 -3.04 14.07 -25.87
C ALA A 345 -4.27 14.37 -24.97
N ASP A 346 -5.18 13.40 -24.81
CA ASP A 346 -6.42 13.54 -24.02
C ASP A 346 -6.21 13.21 -22.52
N ILE A 347 -4.97 12.94 -22.10
CA ILE A 347 -4.66 12.49 -20.75
C ILE A 347 -4.59 13.68 -19.79
N HIS A 348 -5.38 13.63 -18.72
CA HIS A 348 -5.26 14.54 -17.58
C HIS A 348 -4.01 14.20 -16.75
N LYS A 349 -2.85 14.66 -17.19
CA LYS A 349 -1.56 14.35 -16.54
C LYS A 349 -1.51 14.89 -15.11
N CYS A 350 -1.12 14.04 -14.17
CA CYS A 350 -0.86 14.44 -12.78
C CYS A 350 0.18 15.57 -12.75
N ARG A 351 -0.12 16.65 -12.01
CA ARG A 351 0.77 17.81 -11.87
C ARG A 351 1.81 17.68 -10.77
N TRP A 352 1.80 16.56 -10.04
CA TRP A 352 2.67 16.34 -8.87
C TRP A 352 2.56 17.45 -7.80
N ASP A 353 1.43 18.17 -7.76
CA ASP A 353 1.17 19.29 -6.85
C ASP A 353 1.06 18.85 -5.37
N SER A 354 0.86 17.55 -5.17
CA SER A 354 0.86 16.87 -3.87
C SER A 354 -0.28 17.26 -2.94
N GLN A 355 -1.24 18.03 -3.45
CA GLN A 355 -2.42 18.45 -2.69
C GLN A 355 -3.27 17.24 -2.27
N CYS A 356 -3.37 16.21 -3.11
CA CYS A 356 -4.02 14.94 -2.77
C CYS A 356 -3.49 14.29 -1.47
N PHE A 357 -2.22 14.51 -1.09
CA PHE A 357 -1.69 14.04 0.20
C PHE A 357 -2.06 14.97 1.35
N SER A 358 -2.03 16.29 1.12
CA SER A 358 -2.43 17.31 2.10
C SER A 358 -3.91 17.19 2.49
N ASP A 359 -4.76 16.76 1.56
CA ASP A 359 -6.20 16.59 1.77
C ASP A 359 -6.50 15.67 2.94
N LYS A 360 -5.70 14.61 3.08
CA LYS A 360 -5.80 13.61 4.16
C LYS A 360 -5.46 14.16 5.53
N SER A 361 -5.11 15.42 5.66
CA SER A 361 -4.88 16.09 6.95
C SER A 361 -5.64 17.41 7.03
N ASN A 362 -6.51 17.69 6.06
CA ASN A 362 -7.33 18.89 6.04
C ASN A 362 -8.73 18.56 6.57
N PRO A 363 -9.12 19.06 7.76
CA PRO A 363 -10.42 18.77 8.36
C PRO A 363 -11.61 19.39 7.61
N GLN A 364 -11.37 20.29 6.65
CA GLN A 364 -12.42 20.93 5.85
C GLN A 364 -12.82 20.11 4.61
N LEU A 365 -12.14 18.99 4.35
CA LEU A 365 -12.39 18.15 3.19
C LEU A 365 -12.97 16.81 3.63
N ASP A 366 -13.90 16.28 2.84
CA ASP A 366 -14.55 15.00 3.12
C ASP A 366 -13.83 13.81 2.47
N ARG A 367 -12.92 14.07 1.52
CA ARG A 367 -12.18 13.08 0.75
C ARG A 367 -10.91 13.65 0.14
N VAL A 368 -10.14 12.79 -0.53
CA VAL A 368 -9.01 13.20 -1.37
C VAL A 368 -9.47 13.66 -2.74
N TYR A 369 -8.94 14.79 -3.21
CA TYR A 369 -9.23 15.38 -4.51
C TYR A 369 -8.00 15.40 -5.42
N CYS A 370 -8.25 15.64 -6.70
CA CYS A 370 -7.24 15.78 -7.74
C CYS A 370 -7.41 17.14 -8.45
N CYS A 371 -6.31 17.84 -8.74
CA CYS A 371 -6.34 19.14 -9.40
C CYS A 371 -6.65 19.08 -10.91
N VAL A 372 -6.67 17.88 -11.51
CA VAL A 372 -6.86 17.70 -12.95
C VAL A 372 -7.96 16.70 -13.32
N ASN A 373 -8.36 15.81 -12.42
CA ASN A 373 -9.40 14.84 -12.71
C ASN A 373 -10.79 15.50 -12.59
N PRO A 374 -11.56 15.63 -13.69
CA PRO A 374 -12.86 16.32 -13.67
C PRO A 374 -13.87 15.73 -12.68
N LYS A 375 -13.77 14.44 -12.36
CA LYS A 375 -14.65 13.75 -11.39
C LYS A 375 -14.27 14.00 -9.93
N TYR A 376 -13.05 14.49 -9.68
CA TYR A 376 -12.49 14.64 -8.33
C TYR A 376 -11.87 16.03 -8.13
N LEU A 377 -12.36 17.07 -8.80
CA LEU A 377 -11.89 18.44 -8.57
C LEU A 377 -12.30 18.90 -7.17
N ARG A 378 -11.38 19.59 -6.48
CA ARG A 378 -11.68 20.17 -5.18
C ARG A 378 -12.82 21.19 -5.31
N PRO A 379 -13.82 21.18 -4.41
CA PRO A 379 -14.83 22.25 -4.37
C PRO A 379 -14.16 23.60 -4.06
N ALA A 380 -14.79 24.70 -4.48
CA ALA A 380 -14.40 26.01 -3.97
C ALA A 380 -14.60 26.02 -2.45
N LEU A 381 -13.53 26.22 -1.69
CA LEU A 381 -13.61 26.38 -0.24
C LEU A 381 -14.26 27.75 0.05
N ALA A 382 -15.29 27.74 0.90
CA ALA A 382 -16.06 28.93 1.29
C ALA A 382 -15.29 29.81 2.28
#